data_AF-A0A2W1LR44-F1
#
_entry.id   AF-A0A2W1LR44-F1
#
_cell.length_a   1.000
_cell.length_b   1.000
_cell.length_c   1.000
_cell.angle_alpha   90.00
_cell.angle_beta   90.00
_cell.angle_gamma   90.00
#
_symmetry.space_group_name_H-M   'P 1'
#
loop_
_entity.id
_entity.type
_entity.pdbx_description
1 polymer ?
#
loop_
_entity_poly.entity_id
_entity_poly.type
_entity_poly.pdbx_seq_one_letter_code
_entity_poly.pdbx_strand_id
1 'polypeptide(L)'
;MRILALLLSFMFIGTSACLADWAYNFVVYDGNSYQVTDEVIDEAEITKRVGEVTRYSDEEGTYSGNFSNTFPAGTQYYTIQGIVADEAIAVQTGQHTYLRAEYIGKYPGGKESSSMWIMEALRKTHGLYYVAAAAVLLLAVLLGLNYAKKRRQ
;
A
#
# COMPACT_ATOMS: atom_id res chain seq x y z
N MET A 1 34.18 -29.75 -13.40
CA MET A 1 33.09 -30.41 -12.64
C MET A 1 32.87 -29.81 -11.24
N ARG A 2 33.92 -29.47 -10.45
CA ARG A 2 33.76 -28.92 -9.08
C ARG A 2 33.25 -27.47 -8.99
N ILE A 3 33.57 -26.60 -9.96
CA ILE A 3 33.11 -25.20 -9.99
C ILE A 3 31.62 -25.08 -10.38
N LEU A 4 31.13 -26.04 -11.19
CA LEU A 4 29.72 -26.07 -11.62
C LEU A 4 28.78 -26.42 -10.45
N ALA A 5 29.24 -27.25 -9.50
CA ALA A 5 28.50 -27.60 -8.29
C ALA A 5 28.39 -26.44 -7.28
N LEU A 6 29.37 -25.51 -7.27
CA LEU A 6 29.34 -24.31 -6.43
C LEU A 6 28.44 -23.20 -6.99
N LEU A 7 28.27 -23.13 -8.32
CA LEU A 7 27.33 -22.18 -8.95
C LEU A 7 25.87 -22.64 -8.81
N LEU A 8 25.60 -23.95 -8.80
CA LEU A 8 24.25 -24.49 -8.67
C LEU A 8 23.69 -24.39 -7.24
N SER A 9 24.56 -24.31 -6.23
CA SER A 9 24.15 -24.19 -4.82
C SER A 9 23.69 -22.79 -4.41
N PHE A 10 23.99 -21.76 -5.21
CA PHE A 10 23.49 -20.40 -4.96
C PHE A 10 22.04 -20.19 -5.45
N MET A 11 21.50 -21.12 -6.24
CA MET A 11 20.19 -20.99 -6.89
C MET A 11 19.01 -21.50 -6.01
N PHE A 12 19.30 -21.96 -4.78
CA PHE A 12 18.33 -22.51 -3.83
C PHE A 12 18.18 -21.69 -2.54
N ILE A 13 18.56 -20.41 -2.57
CA ILE A 13 18.09 -19.47 -1.55
C ILE A 13 16.62 -19.18 -1.87
N GLY A 14 15.75 -20.10 -1.45
CA GLY A 14 14.31 -19.94 -1.55
C GLY A 14 13.90 -18.68 -0.81
N THR A 15 13.24 -17.77 -1.52
CA THR A 15 12.52 -16.66 -0.89
C THR A 15 11.39 -17.25 -0.07
N SER A 16 11.59 -17.40 1.23
CA SER A 16 10.48 -17.59 2.15
C SER A 16 9.60 -16.35 2.04
N ALA A 17 8.48 -16.45 1.33
CA ALA A 17 7.44 -15.44 1.41
C ALA A 17 6.94 -15.47 2.85
N CYS A 18 7.36 -14.49 3.65
CA CYS A 18 6.71 -14.22 4.91
C CYS A 18 5.30 -13.74 4.56
N LEU A 19 4.30 -14.54 4.91
CA LEU A 19 2.93 -14.05 4.96
C LEU A 19 2.89 -13.06 6.11
N ALA A 20 2.79 -11.79 5.76
CA ALA A 20 2.62 -10.73 6.72
C ALA A 20 1.12 -10.64 7.05
N ASP A 21 0.81 -10.54 8.33
CA ASP A 21 -0.55 -10.52 8.87
C ASP A 21 -0.79 -9.19 9.57
N TRP A 22 -2.03 -8.72 9.56
CA TRP A 22 -2.37 -7.43 10.14
C TRP A 22 -2.24 -7.45 11.67
N ALA A 23 -1.69 -6.37 12.25
CA ALA A 23 -1.50 -6.28 13.69
C ALA A 23 -2.80 -6.03 14.49
N TYR A 24 -3.85 -5.49 13.85
CA TYR A 24 -5.14 -5.18 14.47
C TYR A 24 -6.26 -5.14 13.42
N ASN A 25 -7.50 -5.25 13.87
CA ASN A 25 -8.70 -5.08 13.03
C ASN A 25 -8.89 -3.60 12.70
N PHE A 26 -9.11 -3.28 11.43
CA PHE A 26 -9.33 -1.91 11.01
C PHE A 26 -10.27 -1.81 9.80
N VAL A 27 -10.75 -0.60 9.61
CA VAL A 27 -11.49 -0.18 8.43
C VAL A 27 -10.86 1.07 7.84
N VAL A 28 -11.01 1.23 6.54
CA VAL A 28 -10.65 2.43 5.80
C VAL A 28 -11.94 3.11 5.38
N TYR A 29 -12.02 4.40 5.67
CA TYR A 29 -13.11 5.28 5.25
C TYR A 29 -12.51 6.58 4.72
N ASP A 30 -12.86 6.94 3.49
CA ASP A 30 -12.44 8.21 2.84
C ASP A 30 -10.93 8.48 2.90
N GLY A 31 -10.12 7.42 2.73
CA GLY A 31 -8.65 7.51 2.78
C GLY A 31 -8.06 7.66 4.19
N ASN A 32 -8.86 7.55 5.24
CA ASN A 32 -8.43 7.46 6.63
C ASN A 32 -8.50 6.01 7.12
N SER A 33 -7.55 5.62 7.96
CA SER A 33 -7.54 4.33 8.68
C SER A 33 -8.17 4.51 10.06
N TYR A 34 -9.03 3.55 10.44
CA TYR A 34 -9.67 3.51 11.75
C TYR A 34 -9.49 2.12 12.37
N GLN A 35 -8.88 2.05 13.55
CA GLN A 35 -8.74 0.81 14.32
C GLN A 35 -10.08 0.48 14.97
N VAL A 36 -10.60 -0.72 14.73
CA VAL A 36 -11.84 -1.18 15.37
C VAL A 36 -11.52 -1.71 16.76
N THR A 37 -12.27 -1.22 17.75
CA THR A 37 -12.16 -1.61 19.15
C THR A 37 -13.30 -2.55 19.56
N ASP A 38 -13.23 -3.12 20.76
CA ASP A 38 -14.31 -3.92 21.33
C ASP A 38 -15.40 -3.06 22.01
N GLU A 39 -15.29 -1.73 21.96
CA GLU A 39 -16.29 -0.81 22.54
C GLU A 39 -17.57 -0.82 21.70
N VAL A 40 -18.66 -1.26 22.31
CA VAL A 40 -20.00 -1.25 21.71
C VAL A 40 -20.62 0.14 21.88
N ILE A 41 -21.11 0.71 20.79
CA ILE A 41 -21.83 1.98 20.78
C ILE A 41 -23.34 1.72 20.85
N ASP A 42 -24.05 2.46 21.71
CA ASP A 42 -25.50 2.40 21.80
C ASP A 42 -26.17 2.88 20.51
N GLU A 43 -27.24 2.21 20.07
CA GLU A 43 -27.96 2.58 18.86
C GLU A 43 -28.51 4.01 18.91
N ALA A 44 -28.85 4.52 20.11
CA ALA A 44 -29.31 5.89 20.30
C ALA A 44 -28.23 6.96 19.97
N GLU A 45 -26.95 6.58 19.99
CA GLU A 45 -25.83 7.46 19.63
C GLU A 45 -25.51 7.41 18.12
N ILE A 46 -26.10 6.49 17.37
CA ILE A 46 -25.90 6.36 15.93
C ILE A 46 -26.73 7.41 15.19
N THR A 47 -26.07 8.19 14.32
CA THR A 47 -26.72 9.32 13.66
C THR A 47 -26.96 9.12 12.16
N LYS A 48 -25.91 9.00 11.34
CA LYS A 48 -26.03 8.95 9.88
C LYS A 48 -25.09 7.93 9.27
N ARG A 49 -25.58 7.16 8.29
CA ARG A 49 -24.72 6.31 7.45
C ARG A 49 -23.80 7.18 6.58
N VAL A 50 -22.50 6.95 6.67
CA VAL A 50 -21.47 7.72 5.94
C VAL A 50 -20.70 6.92 4.91
N GLY A 51 -20.73 5.58 5.00
CA GLY A 51 -20.05 4.72 4.05
C GLY A 51 -20.35 3.26 4.29
N GLU A 52 -19.59 2.42 3.59
CA GLU A 52 -19.55 0.98 3.77
C GLU A 52 -18.21 0.41 3.30
N VAL A 53 -17.88 -0.80 3.75
CA VAL A 53 -16.78 -1.60 3.21
C VAL A 53 -17.08 -1.91 1.75
N THR A 54 -16.17 -1.54 0.86
CA THR A 54 -16.22 -1.87 -0.58
C THR A 54 -15.35 -3.06 -0.93
N ARG A 55 -14.35 -3.38 -0.09
CA ARG A 55 -13.43 -4.50 -0.29
C ARG A 55 -13.00 -5.10 1.06
N TYR A 56 -13.07 -6.41 1.14
CA TYR A 56 -12.44 -7.22 2.20
C TYR A 56 -11.12 -7.82 1.69
N SER A 57 -10.10 -7.88 2.56
CA SER A 57 -8.89 -8.70 2.37
C SER A 57 -8.15 -8.81 3.70
N ASP A 58 -7.87 -10.02 4.16
CA ASP A 58 -6.99 -10.28 5.31
C ASP A 58 -5.51 -10.35 4.92
N GLU A 59 -5.20 -10.42 3.62
CA GLU A 59 -3.82 -10.27 3.13
C GLU A 59 -3.29 -8.85 3.38
N GLU A 60 -2.04 -8.73 3.83
CA GLU A 60 -1.40 -7.43 4.01
C GLU A 60 -1.11 -6.77 2.65
N GLY A 61 -1.49 -5.50 2.53
CA GLY A 61 -1.36 -4.78 1.28
C GLY A 61 -2.02 -3.41 1.28
N THR A 62 -1.96 -2.77 0.12
CA THR A 62 -2.59 -1.47 -0.13
C THR A 62 -3.75 -1.64 -1.08
N TYR A 63 -4.95 -1.31 -0.60
CA TYR A 63 -6.19 -1.46 -1.35
C TYR A 63 -6.81 -0.10 -1.65
N SER A 64 -7.73 -0.04 -2.60
CA SER A 64 -8.45 1.19 -2.95
C SER A 64 -9.87 1.18 -2.37
N GLY A 65 -10.42 2.38 -2.19
CA GLY A 65 -11.77 2.56 -1.66
C GLY A 65 -11.85 2.35 -0.15
N ASN A 66 -13.06 2.06 0.32
CA ASN A 66 -13.28 1.70 1.72
C ASN A 66 -12.95 0.22 1.89
N PHE A 67 -11.99 -0.07 2.74
CA PHE A 67 -11.37 -1.39 2.88
C PHE A 67 -11.55 -1.89 4.32
N SER A 68 -11.62 -3.21 4.51
CA SER A 68 -11.46 -3.81 5.83
C SER A 68 -10.67 -5.10 5.74
N ASN A 69 -9.88 -5.36 6.78
CA ASN A 69 -9.20 -6.63 6.96
C ASN A 69 -10.00 -7.67 7.77
N THR A 70 -11.18 -7.29 8.26
CA THR A 70 -12.00 -8.15 9.12
C THR A 70 -13.43 -8.26 8.61
N PHE A 71 -14.00 -7.17 8.12
CA PHE A 71 -15.42 -7.08 7.79
C PHE A 71 -15.70 -7.27 6.29
N PRO A 72 -16.77 -8.00 5.93
CA PRO A 72 -17.12 -8.23 4.53
C PRO A 72 -17.58 -6.94 3.83
N ALA A 73 -17.54 -6.95 2.50
CA ALA A 73 -18.12 -5.88 1.69
C ALA A 73 -19.61 -5.68 2.03
N GLY A 74 -20.05 -4.42 2.10
CA GLY A 74 -21.38 -4.02 2.52
C GLY A 74 -21.53 -3.70 4.01
N THR A 75 -20.53 -4.01 4.85
CA THR A 75 -20.52 -3.57 6.26
C THR A 75 -20.57 -2.05 6.33
N GLN A 76 -21.55 -1.50 7.05
CA GLN A 76 -21.90 -0.09 7.01
C GLN A 76 -21.15 0.72 8.08
N TYR A 77 -20.83 1.96 7.75
CA TYR A 77 -20.21 2.94 8.64
C TYR A 77 -21.17 4.07 8.97
N TYR A 78 -21.12 4.54 10.21
CA TYR A 78 -21.99 5.58 10.74
C TYR A 78 -21.23 6.63 11.53
N THR A 79 -21.77 7.84 11.59
CA THR A 79 -21.33 8.87 12.55
C THR A 79 -21.90 8.60 13.94
N ILE A 80 -21.14 8.98 14.96
CA ILE A 80 -21.50 8.88 16.37
C ILE A 80 -21.92 10.28 16.86
N GLN A 81 -22.96 10.37 17.67
CA GLN A 81 -23.47 11.65 18.18
C GLN A 81 -22.39 12.40 18.96
N GLY A 82 -22.15 13.65 18.59
CA GLY A 82 -21.16 14.50 19.27
C GLY A 82 -19.70 14.21 18.94
N ILE A 83 -19.41 13.22 18.09
CA ILE A 83 -18.05 12.88 17.64
C ILE A 83 -17.93 13.19 16.14
N VAL A 84 -16.85 13.87 15.76
CA VAL A 84 -16.54 14.11 14.34
C VAL A 84 -15.97 12.86 13.69
N ALA A 85 -16.31 12.61 12.43
CA ALA A 85 -15.88 11.38 11.73
C ALA A 85 -14.35 11.25 11.57
N ASP A 86 -13.60 12.36 11.69
CA ASP A 86 -12.13 12.34 11.69
C ASP A 86 -11.52 11.89 13.04
N GLU A 87 -12.33 11.71 14.08
CA GLU A 87 -11.91 11.16 15.37
C GLU A 87 -12.37 9.71 15.54
N ALA A 88 -13.64 9.41 15.30
CA ALA A 88 -14.16 8.05 15.33
C ALA A 88 -15.41 7.89 14.46
N ILE A 89 -15.64 6.64 14.04
CA ILE A 89 -16.86 6.21 13.35
C ILE A 89 -17.38 4.93 14.02
N ALA A 90 -18.67 4.63 13.80
CA ALA A 90 -19.27 3.37 14.21
C ALA A 90 -19.32 2.39 13.02
N VAL A 91 -18.92 1.15 13.27
CA VAL A 91 -18.94 0.04 12.29
C VAL A 91 -20.03 -0.95 12.68
N GLN A 92 -20.98 -1.21 11.79
CA GLN A 92 -22.08 -2.13 12.07
C GLN A 92 -21.64 -3.59 11.89
N THR A 93 -21.58 -4.34 12.99
CA THR A 93 -21.11 -5.74 13.01
C THR A 93 -22.25 -6.75 13.12
N GLY A 94 -23.45 -6.30 13.44
CA GLY A 94 -24.64 -7.13 13.56
C GLY A 94 -25.93 -6.33 13.44
N GLN A 95 -27.06 -6.99 13.68
CA GLN A 95 -28.35 -6.32 13.75
C GLN A 95 -28.38 -5.46 15.02
N HIS A 96 -28.45 -4.13 14.86
CA HIS A 96 -28.39 -3.16 15.98
C HIS A 96 -27.11 -3.29 16.84
N THR A 97 -25.99 -3.73 16.25
CA THR A 97 -24.71 -3.84 16.96
C THR A 97 -23.65 -3.03 16.23
N TYR A 98 -23.02 -2.10 16.94
CA TYR A 98 -22.07 -1.14 16.41
C TYR A 98 -20.81 -1.15 17.28
N LEU A 99 -19.65 -1.29 16.64
CA LEU A 99 -18.36 -1.14 17.32
C LEU A 99 -17.75 0.21 16.98
N ARG A 100 -17.07 0.81 17.96
CA ARG A 100 -16.29 2.03 17.77
C ARG A 100 -15.02 1.74 16.97
N ALA A 101 -14.76 2.56 15.97
CA ALA A 101 -13.50 2.57 15.23
C ALA A 101 -12.82 3.94 15.35
N GLU A 102 -11.63 3.95 15.93
CA GLU A 102 -10.88 5.17 16.24
C GLU A 102 -9.90 5.54 15.13
N TYR A 103 -9.83 6.81 14.79
CA TYR A 103 -8.90 7.30 13.78
C TYR A 103 -7.45 7.09 14.21
N ILE A 104 -6.66 6.47 13.34
CA ILE A 104 -5.25 6.15 13.60
C ILE A 104 -4.29 6.74 12.54
N GLY A 105 -4.81 7.41 11.51
CA GLY A 105 -3.99 8.07 10.50
C GLY A 105 -4.53 7.96 9.08
N LYS A 106 -3.77 8.49 8.12
CA LYS A 106 -4.09 8.37 6.69
C LYS A 106 -3.77 6.97 6.18
N TYR A 107 -4.68 6.40 5.39
CA TYR A 107 -4.45 5.12 4.76
C TYR A 107 -3.57 5.30 3.50
N PRO A 108 -2.45 4.56 3.37
CA PRO A 108 -1.52 4.72 2.23
C PRO A 108 -2.17 4.49 0.85
N GLY A 109 -3.25 3.70 0.80
CA GLY A 109 -4.00 3.40 -0.42
C GLY A 109 -5.15 4.35 -0.72
N GLY A 110 -5.35 5.36 0.13
CA GLY A 110 -6.31 6.42 -0.11
C GLY A 110 -6.00 7.13 -1.43
N LYS A 111 -7.03 7.62 -2.12
CA LYS A 111 -6.84 8.45 -3.31
C LYS A 111 -6.16 9.75 -2.87
N GLU A 112 -4.84 9.81 -2.88
CA GLU A 112 -4.14 11.09 -2.72
C GLU A 112 -4.45 11.96 -3.93
N SER A 113 -5.22 13.01 -3.63
CA SER A 113 -5.57 14.14 -4.47
C SER A 113 -4.34 14.72 -5.18
N SER A 114 -4.38 14.77 -6.52
CA SER A 114 -3.64 15.69 -7.41
C SER A 114 -2.10 15.82 -7.30
N SER A 115 -1.39 15.25 -6.33
CA SER A 115 0.07 15.34 -6.19
C SER A 115 0.80 14.14 -6.82
N MET A 116 0.17 12.97 -6.80
CA MET A 116 0.79 11.71 -7.23
C MET A 116 1.06 11.65 -8.75
N TRP A 117 0.21 12.26 -9.58
CA TRP A 117 0.44 12.30 -11.04
C TRP A 117 1.64 13.19 -11.42
N ILE A 118 1.88 14.29 -10.68
CA ILE A 118 3.04 15.15 -10.85
C ILE A 118 4.31 14.39 -10.45
N MET A 119 4.29 13.68 -9.32
CA MET A 119 5.44 12.91 -8.85
C MET A 119 5.76 11.71 -9.75
N GLU A 120 4.76 11.03 -10.31
CA GLU A 120 4.97 9.95 -11.29
C GLU A 120 5.52 10.48 -12.62
N ALA A 121 5.04 11.64 -13.08
CA ALA A 121 5.59 12.31 -14.25
C ALA A 121 7.06 12.69 -14.04
N LEU A 122 7.39 13.27 -12.88
CA LEU A 122 8.77 13.60 -12.49
C LEU A 122 9.65 12.33 -12.37
N ARG A 123 9.15 11.24 -11.78
CA ARG A 123 9.90 9.99 -11.66
C ARG A 123 10.25 9.39 -13.02
N LYS A 124 9.29 9.38 -13.96
CA LYS A 124 9.51 8.86 -15.33
C LYS A 124 10.49 9.71 -16.13
N THR A 125 10.45 11.04 -16.00
CA THR A 125 11.39 11.93 -16.70
C THR A 125 12.82 11.78 -16.18
N HIS A 126 13.02 11.65 -14.85
CA HIS A 126 14.34 11.40 -14.29
C HIS A 126 14.88 10.00 -14.60
N GLY A 127 14.04 8.96 -14.61
CA GLY A 127 14.45 7.61 -15.01
C GLY A 127 15.01 7.54 -16.44
N LEU A 128 14.39 8.26 -17.38
CA LEU A 128 14.84 8.31 -18.77
C LEU A 128 16.20 9.02 -18.92
N TYR A 129 16.45 10.07 -18.13
CA TYR A 129 17.73 10.79 -18.10
C TYR A 129 18.90 9.87 -17.67
N TYR A 130 18.74 9.10 -16.60
CA TYR A 130 19.80 8.21 -16.11
C TYR A 130 20.12 7.07 -17.10
N VAL A 131 19.11 6.53 -17.79
CA VAL A 131 19.30 5.51 -18.85
C VAL A 131 20.06 6.09 -20.03
N ALA A 132 19.72 7.29 -20.48
CA ALA A 132 20.44 7.96 -21.58
C ALA A 132 21.90 8.28 -21.20
N ALA A 133 22.15 8.78 -19.99
CA ALA A 133 23.50 9.06 -19.51
C ALA A 133 24.38 7.79 -19.44
N ALA A 134 23.82 6.67 -18.97
CA ALA A 134 24.50 5.39 -18.93
C ALA A 134 24.86 4.90 -20.35
N ALA A 135 23.96 5.03 -21.33
CA ALA A 135 24.21 4.65 -22.71
C ALA A 135 25.34 5.47 -23.35
N VAL A 136 25.39 6.78 -23.10
CA VAL A 136 26.46 7.67 -23.58
C VAL A 136 27.81 7.29 -22.98
N LEU A 137 27.86 7.03 -21.67
CA LEU A 137 29.08 6.56 -21.00
C LEU A 137 29.58 5.22 -21.57
N LEU A 138 28.66 4.29 -21.82
CA LEU A 138 28.99 2.97 -22.37
C LEU A 138 29.54 3.09 -23.80
N LEU A 139 28.96 3.96 -24.64
CA LEU A 139 29.47 4.30 -25.96
C LEU A 139 30.87 4.93 -25.89
N ALA A 140 31.10 5.88 -24.97
CA ALA A 140 32.40 6.51 -24.80
C ALA A 140 33.49 5.48 -24.39
N VAL A 141 33.15 4.55 -23.50
CA VAL A 141 34.04 3.45 -23.10
C VAL A 141 34.35 2.54 -24.30
N LEU A 142 33.34 2.12 -25.06
CA LEU A 142 33.54 1.28 -26.25
C LEU A 142 34.40 1.94 -27.32
N LEU A 143 34.17 3.23 -27.59
CA LEU A 143 34.98 4.01 -28.52
C LEU A 143 36.42 4.17 -28.03
N GLY A 144 36.62 4.44 -26.73
CA GLY A 144 37.93 4.53 -26.11
C GLY A 144 38.71 3.21 -26.18
N LEU A 145 38.05 2.09 -25.91
CA LEU A 145 38.64 0.75 -26.03
C LEU A 145 39.01 0.43 -27.48
N ASN A 146 38.15 0.76 -28.44
CA ASN A 146 38.42 0.54 -29.86
C ASN A 146 39.61 1.40 -30.36
N TYR A 147 39.65 2.67 -29.96
CA TYR A 147 40.77 3.56 -30.25
C TYR A 147 42.09 3.06 -29.64
N ALA A 148 42.07 2.64 -28.38
CA ALA A 148 43.25 2.08 -27.71
C ALA A 148 43.74 0.78 -28.37
N LYS A 149 42.83 -0.07 -28.86
CA LYS A 149 43.18 -1.28 -29.61
C LYS A 149 43.84 -0.94 -30.96
N LYS A 150 43.29 0.02 -31.70
CA LYS A 150 43.84 0.46 -33.00
C LYS A 150 45.23 1.08 -32.89
N ARG A 151 45.55 1.75 -31.78
CA ARG A 151 46.87 2.37 -31.56
C ARG A 151 47.98 1.40 -31.14
N ARG A 152 47.63 0.16 -30.77
CA ARG A 152 48.56 -0.92 -30.38
C ARG A 152 48.93 -1.86 -31.54
N GLN A 153 48.27 -1.70 -32.70
CA GLN A 153 48.61 -2.37 -33.96
C GLN A 153 49.44 -1.40 -34.81
#